data_AF-A0A352VJ46-F1
#
_entry.id   AF-A0A352VJ46-F1
#
_cell.length_a   1.000
_cell.length_b   1.000
_cell.length_c   1.000
_cell.angle_alpha   90.00
_cell.angle_beta   90.00
_cell.angle_gamma   90.00
#
_symmetry.space_group_name_H-M   'P 1'
#
loop_
_entity.id
_entity.type
_entity.pdbx_description
1 polymer ?
#
loop_
_entity_poly.entity_id
_entity_poly.type
_entity_poly.pdbx_seq_one_letter_code
_entity_poly.pdbx_strand_id
1 'polypeptide(L)'
;MLTRPANGRRPALTPGAQRRQREAREFRSQFGEADNPENRGWNERCIMFSSRAGPPMIPNGAYNKNYTIVQTADYVMIHAEMVHDTRIIRLGEPDRLPAYVRPWMG
;
A
#
# COMPACT_ATOMS: atom_id res chain seq x y z
N MET A 1 0.78 -8.60 -17.24
CA MET A 1 0.48 -10.03 -17.52
C MET A 1 1.19 -10.88 -16.49
N LEU A 2 0.50 -11.81 -15.81
CA LEU A 2 1.16 -12.78 -14.93
C LEU A 2 1.82 -13.85 -15.80
N THR A 3 3.16 -13.87 -15.84
CA THR A 3 3.94 -14.85 -16.64
C THR A 3 4.25 -16.12 -15.86
N ARG A 4 4.08 -16.11 -14.54
CA ARG A 4 4.18 -17.27 -13.66
C ARG A 4 3.03 -17.25 -12.65
N PRO A 5 2.27 -18.35 -12.51
CA PRO A 5 2.38 -19.65 -13.20
C PRO A 5 1.99 -19.54 -14.68
N ALA A 6 2.37 -20.53 -15.50
CA ALA A 6 2.11 -20.52 -16.95
C ALA A 6 0.61 -20.41 -17.31
N ASN A 7 -0.28 -20.76 -16.37
CA ASN A 7 -1.72 -20.63 -16.52
C ASN A 7 -2.23 -19.17 -16.36
N GLY A 8 -1.35 -18.20 -16.10
CA GLY A 8 -1.71 -16.78 -15.94
C GLY A 8 -2.56 -16.47 -14.71
N ARG A 9 -2.81 -17.43 -13.83
CA ARG A 9 -3.63 -17.25 -12.62
C ARG A 9 -2.76 -16.80 -11.46
N ARG A 10 -3.34 -16.10 -10.49
CA ARG A 10 -2.61 -15.73 -9.28
C ARG A 10 -2.16 -17.00 -8.53
N PRO A 11 -0.87 -17.14 -8.15
CA PRO A 11 -0.41 -18.28 -7.38
C PRO A 11 -1.20 -18.47 -6.09
N ALA A 12 -1.25 -19.72 -5.60
CA ALA A 12 -1.78 -20.02 -4.28
C ALA A 12 -1.00 -19.25 -3.20
N LEU A 13 -1.70 -18.85 -2.14
CA LEU A 13 -1.06 -18.20 -1.00
C LEU A 13 -0.07 -19.15 -0.33
N THR A 14 1.09 -18.63 0.07
CA THR A 14 2.05 -19.38 0.88
C THR A 14 1.43 -19.76 2.23
N PRO A 15 1.91 -20.82 2.90
CA PRO A 15 1.40 -21.20 4.23
C PRO A 15 1.44 -20.05 5.24
N GLY A 16 2.50 -19.23 5.21
CA GLY A 16 2.61 -18.04 6.07
C GLY A 16 1.61 -16.93 5.73
N ALA A 17 1.23 -16.77 4.46
CA ALA A 17 0.16 -15.84 4.07
C ALA A 17 -1.23 -16.36 4.49
N GLN A 18 -1.46 -17.67 4.38
CA GLN A 18 -2.70 -18.30 4.85
C GLN A 18 -2.85 -18.17 6.37
N ARG A 19 -1.78 -18.39 7.15
CA ARG A 19 -1.78 -18.19 8.61
C ARG A 19 -2.18 -16.76 8.97
N ARG A 20 -1.51 -15.76 8.39
CA ARG A 20 -1.83 -14.33 8.63
C ARG A 20 -3.28 -13.97 8.30
N GLN A 21 -3.84 -14.53 7.22
CA GLN A 21 -5.25 -14.30 6.89
C GLN A 21 -6.20 -14.91 7.92
N ARG A 22 -5.90 -16.12 8.43
CA ARG A 22 -6.69 -16.77 9.47
C ARG A 22 -6.63 -15.99 10.78
N GLU A 23 -5.43 -15.66 11.25
CA GLU A 23 -5.21 -14.86 12.47
C GLU A 23 -5.95 -13.52 12.40
N ALA A 24 -5.85 -12.79 11.27
CA ALA A 24 -6.58 -11.54 11.09
C ALA A 24 -8.10 -11.71 11.07
N ARG A 25 -8.61 -12.83 10.55
CA ARG A 25 -10.05 -13.14 10.55
C ARG A 25 -10.53 -13.48 11.97
N GLU A 26 -9.80 -14.32 12.67
CA GLU A 26 -10.07 -14.71 14.06
C GLU A 26 -10.05 -13.50 14.99
N PHE A 27 -9.08 -12.61 14.84
CA PHE A 27 -9.02 -11.34 15.58
C PHE A 27 -10.26 -10.48 15.33
N ARG A 28 -10.60 -10.21 14.07
CA ARG A 28 -11.73 -9.33 13.74
C ARG A 28 -13.07 -9.91 14.18
N SER A 29 -13.23 -11.24 14.17
CA SER A 29 -14.48 -11.89 14.60
C SER A 29 -14.78 -11.78 16.11
N GLN A 30 -13.84 -11.28 16.91
CA GLN A 30 -14.07 -11.03 18.35
C GLN A 30 -14.93 -9.80 18.60
N PHE A 31 -15.18 -8.96 17.58
CA PHE A 31 -15.89 -7.70 17.68
C PHE A 31 -16.98 -7.59 16.59
N GLY A 32 -17.92 -6.67 16.75
CA GLY A 32 -18.76 -6.24 15.65
C GLY A 32 -17.92 -5.60 14.53
N GLU A 33 -18.51 -5.46 13.34
CA GLU A 33 -17.85 -4.85 12.16
C GLU A 33 -17.23 -3.48 12.51
N ALA A 34 -17.92 -2.75 13.36
CA ALA A 34 -17.72 -1.36 13.68
C ALA A 34 -17.12 -1.09 15.07
N ASP A 35 -17.03 -2.11 15.92
CA ASP A 35 -16.89 -1.95 17.39
C ASP A 35 -15.43 -1.92 17.86
N ASN A 36 -14.49 -2.09 16.94
CA ASN A 36 -13.05 -2.04 17.22
C ASN A 36 -12.34 -1.16 16.19
N PRO A 37 -11.50 -0.17 16.57
CA PRO A 37 -10.71 0.62 15.61
C PRO A 37 -9.87 -0.24 14.67
N GLU A 38 -9.36 -1.41 15.09
CA GLU A 38 -8.62 -2.31 14.20
C GLU A 38 -9.50 -3.07 13.19
N ASN A 39 -10.81 -3.15 13.43
CA ASN A 39 -11.76 -3.71 12.46
C ASN A 39 -12.08 -2.73 11.33
N ARG A 40 -11.86 -1.42 11.56
CA ARG A 40 -12.12 -0.36 10.59
C ARG A 40 -11.08 -0.36 9.47
N GLY A 41 -11.57 -0.18 8.23
CA GLY A 41 -10.71 -0.07 7.06
C GLY A 41 -9.79 1.16 7.11
N TRP A 42 -8.73 1.17 6.30
CA TRP A 42 -7.71 2.23 6.34
C TRP A 42 -8.25 3.61 5.98
N ASN A 43 -9.28 3.65 5.12
CA ASN A 43 -9.95 4.88 4.70
C ASN A 43 -10.71 5.52 5.87
N GLU A 44 -11.45 4.72 6.66
CA GLU A 44 -12.20 5.22 7.82
C GLU A 44 -11.26 5.67 8.95
N ARG A 45 -10.05 5.11 8.99
CA ARG A 45 -9.01 5.47 9.95
C ARG A 45 -8.13 6.64 9.49
N CYS A 46 -8.38 7.19 8.30
CA CYS A 46 -7.57 8.25 7.69
C CYS A 46 -6.06 7.93 7.61
N ILE A 47 -5.69 6.63 7.52
CA ILE A 47 -4.28 6.20 7.46
C ILE A 47 -3.73 6.33 6.04
N MET A 48 -4.51 5.90 5.06
CA MET A 48 -4.18 5.99 3.63
C MET A 48 -5.47 5.86 2.84
N PHE A 49 -5.64 6.71 1.83
CA PHE A 49 -6.81 6.63 0.97
C PHE A 49 -6.58 5.63 -0.15
N SER A 50 -7.07 4.41 0.05
CA SER A 50 -6.93 3.27 -0.85
C SER A 50 -5.47 2.88 -1.16
N SER A 51 -5.30 1.78 -1.89
CA SER A 51 -3.99 1.31 -2.37
C SER A 51 -3.43 2.11 -3.56
N ARG A 52 -3.73 3.42 -3.65
CA ARG A 52 -3.36 4.28 -4.79
C ARG A 52 -2.05 5.04 -4.58
N ALA A 53 -1.82 5.58 -3.39
CA ALA A 53 -0.69 6.49 -3.17
C ALA A 53 0.57 5.83 -2.57
N GLY A 54 0.40 4.76 -1.79
CA GLY A 54 1.50 4.06 -1.12
C GLY A 54 1.99 2.84 -1.88
N PRO A 55 3.26 2.42 -1.73
CA PRO A 55 3.73 1.16 -2.25
C PRO A 55 3.07 -0.05 -1.54
N PRO A 56 2.64 -1.09 -2.28
CA PRO A 56 2.52 -1.12 -3.73
C PRO A 56 1.34 -0.27 -4.21
N MET A 57 1.59 0.58 -5.21
CA MET A 57 0.52 1.34 -5.89
C MET A 57 -0.23 0.36 -6.79
N ILE A 58 -1.40 -0.10 -6.35
CA ILE A 58 -2.20 -1.09 -7.06
C ILE A 58 -3.26 -0.37 -7.92
N PRO A 59 -3.22 -0.51 -9.26
CA PRO A 59 -4.25 0.05 -10.13
C PRO A 59 -5.62 -0.59 -9.83
N ASN A 60 -6.60 0.22 -9.41
CA ASN A 60 -7.94 -0.25 -9.05
C ASN A 60 -9.05 0.62 -9.70
N GLY A 61 -9.27 0.40 -10.99
CA GLY A 61 -10.44 0.93 -11.71
C GLY A 61 -10.19 2.21 -12.52
N ALA A 62 -11.27 2.94 -12.82
CA ALA A 62 -11.25 4.05 -13.78
C ALA A 62 -11.25 5.47 -13.21
N TYR A 63 -11.61 5.63 -11.93
CA TYR A 63 -11.92 6.92 -11.32
C TYR A 63 -10.71 7.52 -10.54
N ASN A 64 -10.46 8.83 -10.73
CA ASN A 64 -9.40 9.66 -10.13
C ASN A 64 -8.08 8.92 -9.89
N LYS A 65 -7.52 8.37 -10.97
CA LYS A 65 -6.30 7.54 -10.94
C LYS A 65 -5.12 8.23 -11.61
N ASN A 66 -5.19 9.55 -11.77
CA ASN A 66 -4.09 10.29 -12.36
C ASN A 66 -2.94 10.39 -11.35
N TYR A 67 -1.73 10.26 -11.88
CA TYR A 67 -0.52 10.49 -11.13
C TYR A 67 0.27 11.59 -11.82
N THR A 68 0.65 12.60 -11.04
CA THR A 68 1.64 13.58 -11.49
C THR A 68 3.00 13.08 -11.03
N ILE A 69 3.86 12.77 -12.01
CA ILE A 69 5.23 12.34 -11.75
C ILE A 69 6.16 13.43 -12.25
N VAL A 70 6.96 13.98 -11.34
CA VAL A 70 7.98 14.99 -11.65
C VAL A 70 9.33 14.43 -11.24
N GLN A 71 10.29 14.44 -12.16
CA GLN A 71 11.64 13.98 -11.91
C GLN A 71 12.61 15.14 -12.08
N THR A 72 13.51 15.30 -11.12
CA THR A 72 14.66 16.21 -11.19
C THR A 72 15.95 15.38 -11.25
N ALA A 73 17.11 16.03 -11.20
CA ALA A 73 18.40 15.32 -11.12
C ALA A 73 18.49 14.43 -9.87
N ASP A 74 17.90 14.88 -8.75
CA ASP A 74 18.12 14.27 -7.43
C ASP A 74 16.85 13.63 -6.84
N TYR A 75 15.68 13.84 -7.44
CA TYR A 75 14.40 13.39 -6.87
C TYR A 75 13.41 12.90 -7.90
N VAL A 76 12.52 12.01 -7.46
CA VAL A 76 11.25 11.67 -8.12
C VAL A 76 10.11 11.98 -7.16
N MET A 77 9.22 12.87 -7.56
CA MET A 77 7.95 13.10 -6.89
C MET A 77 6.86 12.27 -7.57
N ILE A 78 6.05 11.59 -6.76
CA ILE A 78 4.83 10.90 -7.19
C ILE A 78 3.68 11.53 -6.42
N HIS A 79 2.73 12.12 -7.13
CA HIS A 79 1.54 12.73 -6.55
C HIS A 79 0.30 12.02 -7.05
N ALA A 80 -0.47 11.41 -6.15
CA ALA A 80 -1.74 10.79 -6.48
C ALA A 80 -2.87 11.82 -6.45
N GLU A 81 -3.61 11.98 -7.55
CA GLU A 81 -4.74 12.91 -7.65
C GLU A 81 -5.76 12.69 -6.52
N MET A 82 -6.09 11.43 -6.25
CA MET A 82 -7.06 11.08 -5.22
C MET A 82 -6.45 11.25 -3.83
N VAL A 83 -6.99 12.21 -3.06
CA VAL A 83 -6.54 12.60 -1.70
C VAL A 83 -5.19 13.30 -1.64
N HIS A 84 -4.57 13.60 -2.80
CA HIS A 84 -3.40 14.48 -2.92
C HIS A 84 -2.16 13.98 -2.15
N ASP A 85 -2.07 12.67 -1.91
CA ASP A 85 -0.91 12.06 -1.27
C ASP A 85 0.34 12.27 -2.15
N THR A 86 1.39 12.84 -1.56
CA THR A 86 2.64 13.16 -2.25
C THR A 86 3.79 12.38 -1.64
N ARG A 87 4.51 11.64 -2.48
CA ARG A 87 5.73 10.94 -2.11
C ARG A 87 6.93 11.56 -2.84
N ILE A 88 7.99 11.87 -2.12
CA ILE A 88 9.25 12.37 -2.68
C ILE A 88 10.33 11.32 -2.42
N ILE A 89 10.93 10.82 -3.49
CA ILE A 89 11.94 9.77 -3.48
C ILE A 89 13.26 10.42 -3.89
N ARG A 90 14.29 10.32 -3.04
CA ARG A 90 15.66 10.72 -3.41
C ARG A 90 16.28 9.71 -4.37
N LEU A 91 16.96 10.20 -5.39
CA LEU A 91 17.78 9.42 -6.32
C LEU A 91 19.22 9.33 -5.80
N GLY A 92 19.97 8.34 -6.29
CA GLY A 92 21.37 8.10 -5.88
C GLY A 92 21.50 7.26 -4.61
N GLU A 93 22.55 7.54 -3.83
CA GLU A 93 22.79 6.91 -2.53
C GLU A 93 22.41 7.91 -1.42
N PRO A 94 21.15 7.91 -0.96
CA PRO A 94 20.73 8.81 0.09
C PRO A 94 21.35 8.40 1.42
N ASP A 95 21.66 9.39 2.26
CA ASP A 95 21.94 9.14 3.68
C ASP A 95 20.78 8.34 4.26
N ARG A 96 21.09 7.14 4.72
CA ARG A 96 20.07 6.25 5.25
C ARG A 96 19.51 6.86 6.52
N LEU A 97 18.18 6.95 6.59
CA LEU A 97 17.52 7.33 7.84
C LEU A 97 17.98 6.39 8.97
N PRO A 98 18.05 6.89 10.22
CA PRO A 98 18.37 6.04 11.34
C PRO A 98 17.49 4.79 11.37
N ALA A 99 18.03 3.64 11.77
CA ALA A 99 17.33 2.36 11.66
C ALA A 99 15.97 2.30 12.39
N TYR A 100 15.76 3.19 13.36
CA TYR A 100 14.50 3.33 14.11
C TYR A 100 13.44 4.18 13.39
N VAL A 101 13.80 4.89 12.32
CA VAL A 101 12.86 5.66 11.50
C VAL A 101 12.44 4.82 10.30
N ARG A 102 11.13 4.57 10.20
CA ARG A 102 10.53 3.86 9.07
C ARG A 102 9.48 4.75 8.43
N PRO A 103 9.78 5.38 7.27
CA PRO A 103 8.80 6.17 6.56
C PRO A 103 7.59 5.32 6.18
N TRP A 104 6.39 5.88 6.36
CA TRP A 104 5.14 5.19 6.03
C TRP A 104 5.03 4.87 4.53
N MET A 105 5.46 5.79 3.68
CA MET A 105 5.41 5.65 2.22
C MET A 105 6.73 5.18 1.60
N GLY A 106 7.70 4.75 2.43
CA GLY A 106 9.04 4.32 2.01
C GLY A 106 10.03 5.45 1.90
#